data_AF-A0A2G1UQR6-F1
#
_entry.id   AF-A0A2G1UQR6-F1
#
_cell.length_a   1.000
_cell.length_b   1.000
_cell.length_c   1.000
_cell.angle_alpha   90.00
_cell.angle_beta   90.00
_cell.angle_gamma   90.00
#
_symmetry.space_group_name_H-M   'P 1'
#
loop_
_entity.id
_entity.type
_entity.pdbx_description
1 polymer ?
#
loop_
_entity_poly.entity_id
_entity_poly.type
_entity_poly.pdbx_seq_one_letter_code
_entity_poly.pdbx_strand_id
1 'polypeptide(L)' 'MRYLAALVITLFMAGTAMASQCPSLVGKIDQQLQSAQLDSETEANIKALRDEGEALHNQGKHAESVKVLKEALEKLDAAS' A
#
# COMPACT_ATOMS: atom_id res chain seq x y z
N MET A 1 -14.56 -34.59 14.76
CA MET A 1 -13.17 -34.08 14.63
C MET A 1 -12.75 -33.76 13.18
N ARG A 2 -13.10 -34.57 12.16
CA ARG A 2 -12.73 -34.27 10.75
C ARG A 2 -13.30 -32.96 10.20
N TYR A 3 -14.53 -32.59 10.57
CA TYR A 3 -15.16 -31.34 10.13
C TYR A 3 -14.64 -30.10 10.88
N LEU A 4 -14.14 -30.26 12.11
CA LEU A 4 -13.50 -29.16 12.85
C LEU A 4 -12.16 -28.76 12.21
N ALA A 5 -11.39 -29.73 11.72
CA ALA A 5 -10.13 -29.46 11.02
C ALA A 5 -10.35 -28.69 9.70
N ALA A 6 -11.45 -28.94 8.99
CA ALA A 6 -11.78 -28.23 7.76
C ALA A 6 -12.19 -26.76 7.99
N LEU A 7 -12.83 -26.44 9.12
CA LEU A 7 -13.28 -25.10 9.46
C LEU A 7 -12.12 -24.16 9.88
N VAL A 8 -11.05 -24.71 10.48
CA VAL A 8 -9.89 -23.91 10.92
C VAL A 8 -9.03 -23.45 9.74
N ILE A 9 -9.00 -24.21 8.63
CA ILE A 9 -8.17 -23.91 7.46
C ILE A 9 -8.71 -22.70 6.67
N THR A 10 -10.04 -22.52 6.60
CA THR A 10 -10.64 -21.41 5.84
C THR A 10 -10.46 -20.05 6.53
N LEU A 11 -10.41 -20.01 7.87
CA LEU A 11 -10.18 -18.80 8.65
C LEU A 11 -8.77 -18.22 8.47
N PHE A 12 -7.77 -19.07 8.18
CA PHE A 12 -6.38 -18.63 8.01
C PHE A 12 -6.12 -17.94 6.65
N MET A 13 -6.93 -18.24 5.63
CA MET A 13 -6.76 -17.68 4.29
C MET A 13 -7.23 -16.22 4.15
N ALA A 14 -8.07 -15.73 5.05
CA ALA A 14 -8.56 -14.34 5.00
C ALA A 14 -7.50 -13.31 5.45
N GLY A 15 -6.52 -13.73 6.26
CA GLY A 15 -5.47 -12.83 6.77
C GLY A 15 -4.34 -12.54 5.79
N THR A 16 -4.11 -13.42 4.80
CA THR A 16 -2.97 -13.31 3.88
C THR A 16 -3.14 -12.16 2.87
N ALA A 17 -4.37 -11.85 2.48
CA ALA A 17 -4.65 -10.78 1.52
C ALA A 17 -4.43 -9.36 2.07
N MET A 18 -4.53 -9.18 3.39
CA MET A 18 -4.33 -7.87 4.04
C MET A 18 -2.86 -7.58 4.36
N ALA A 19 -2.03 -8.61 4.53
CA ALA A 19 -0.61 -8.44 4.82
C ALA A 19 0.17 -7.80 3.65
N SER A 20 -0.30 -7.99 2.41
CA SER A 20 0.40 -7.55 1.20
C SER A 20 -0.06 -6.19 0.64
N GLN A 21 -1.04 -5.53 1.25
CA GLN A 21 -1.62 -4.32 0.68
C GLN A 21 -0.67 -3.11 0.70
N CYS A 22 0.00 -2.84 1.83
CA CYS A 22 0.93 -1.70 1.92
C CYS A 22 2.13 -1.88 0.97
N PRO A 23 2.82 -3.04 0.96
CA PRO A 23 3.93 -3.26 0.01
C PRO A 23 3.49 -3.16 -1.46
N SER A 24 2.27 -3.62 -1.78
CA SER A 24 1.71 -3.53 -3.14
C SER A 24 1.47 -2.07 -3.58
N LEU A 25 0.91 -1.25 -2.70
CA LEU A 25 0.69 0.18 -2.98
C LEU A 25 2.00 0.94 -3.17
N VAL A 26 2.98 0.68 -2.30
CA VAL A 26 4.35 1.25 -2.44
C VAL A 26 4.93 0.90 -3.80
N GLY A 27 4.94 -0.39 -4.17
CA GLY A 27 5.48 -0.84 -5.45
C GLY A 27 4.75 -0.23 -6.66
N LYS A 28 3.43 -0.05 -6.56
CA LYS A 28 2.65 0.60 -7.63
C LYS A 28 3.03 2.06 -7.82
N ILE A 29 3.19 2.81 -6.72
CA ILE A 29 3.62 4.22 -6.76
C ILE A 29 5.03 4.30 -7.37
N ASP A 30 5.96 3.47 -6.90
CA ASP A 30 7.34 3.46 -7.39
C ASP A 30 7.41 3.16 -8.88
N GLN A 31 6.59 2.23 -9.38
CA GLN A 31 6.52 1.91 -10.79
C GLN A 31 5.95 3.07 -11.62
N GLN A 32 4.86 3.71 -11.18
CA GLN A 32 4.27 4.82 -11.93
C GLN A 32 5.17 6.05 -11.96
N LEU A 33 5.87 6.36 -10.86
CA LEU A 33 6.84 7.45 -10.78
C LEU A 33 7.98 7.31 -11.80
N GLN A 34 8.36 6.09 -12.20
CA GLN A 34 9.41 5.89 -13.22
C GLN A 34 9.01 6.41 -14.61
N SER A 35 7.71 6.44 -14.91
CA SER A 35 7.18 6.85 -16.22
C SER A 35 6.45 8.19 -16.21
N ALA A 36 6.07 8.70 -15.03
CA ALA A 36 5.30 9.93 -14.93
C ALA A 36 6.16 11.15 -15.29
N GLN A 37 5.57 12.09 -16.03
CA GLN A 37 6.19 13.40 -16.32
C GLN A 37 5.56 14.45 -15.43
N LEU A 38 6.16 14.63 -14.26
CA LEU A 38 5.69 15.54 -13.22
C LEU A 38 6.65 16.72 -13.08
N ASP A 39 6.15 17.85 -12.60
CA ASP A 39 7.03 18.88 -12.07
C ASP A 39 7.69 18.40 -10.77
N SER A 40 8.83 19.01 -10.42
CA SER A 40 9.65 18.56 -9.29
C SER A 40 8.96 18.69 -7.93
N GLU A 41 8.03 19.64 -7.77
CA GLU A 41 7.31 19.84 -6.52
C GLU A 41 6.26 18.73 -6.34
N THR A 42 5.49 18.43 -7.39
CA THR A 42 4.51 17.34 -7.39
C THR A 42 5.18 15.99 -7.15
N GLU A 43 6.29 15.71 -7.84
CA GLU A 43 7.05 14.47 -7.64
C GLU A 43 7.57 14.32 -6.21
N ALA A 44 8.11 15.40 -5.63
CA ALA A 44 8.61 15.41 -4.26
C ALA A 44 7.48 15.16 -3.24
N ASN A 45 6.32 15.77 -3.43
CA ASN A 45 5.15 15.56 -2.56
C ASN A 45 4.65 14.11 -2.61
N ILE A 46 4.58 13.50 -3.79
CA ILE A 46 4.17 12.08 -3.94
C ILE A 46 5.17 11.15 -3.27
N LYS A 47 6.48 11.39 -3.45
CA LYS A 47 7.54 10.62 -2.78
C LYS A 47 7.46 10.75 -1.25
N ALA A 48 7.21 11.94 -0.73
CA ALA A 48 7.06 12.16 0.70
C ALA A 48 5.88 11.35 1.29
N LEU A 49 4.72 11.34 0.62
CA LEU A 49 3.58 10.52 1.04
C LEU A 49 3.89 9.02 0.95
N ARG A 50 4.57 8.59 -0.12
CA ARG A 50 5.00 7.19 -0.29
C ARG A 50 5.91 6.74 0.86
N ASP A 51 6.88 7.57 1.24
CA ASP A 51 7.83 7.29 2.33
C ASP A 51 7.15 7.34 3.70
N GLU A 52 6.22 8.27 3.92
CA GLU A 52 5.40 8.31 5.13
C GLU A 52 4.55 7.03 5.26
N GLY A 53 3.94 6.58 4.17
CA GLY A 53 3.20 5.33 4.11
C GLY A 53 4.05 4.12 4.51
N GLU A 54 5.25 4.00 3.93
CA GLU A 54 6.19 2.92 4.30
C GLU A 54 6.64 3.02 5.77
N ALA A 55 6.90 4.23 6.27
CA ALA A 55 7.23 4.44 7.67
C ALA A 55 6.09 4.04 8.62
N LEU A 56 4.83 4.33 8.27
CA LEU A 56 3.66 3.89 9.02
C LEU A 56 3.52 2.37 9.01
N HIS A 57 3.80 1.72 7.87
CA HIS A 57 3.84 0.25 7.79
C HIS A 57 4.89 -0.34 8.75
N ASN A 58 6.10 0.19 8.75
CA ASN A 58 7.19 -0.25 9.63
C ASN A 58 6.89 -0.03 11.12
N GLN A 59 6.01 0.92 11.45
CA GLN A 59 5.49 1.15 12.81
C GLN A 59 4.31 0.23 13.18
N GLY A 60 3.82 -0.62 12.28
CA GLY A 60 2.62 -1.45 12.48
C GLY A 60 1.29 -0.71 12.30
N LYS A 61 1.32 0.56 11.86
CA LYS A 61 0.14 1.41 11.62
C LYS A 61 -0.42 1.16 10.22
N HIS A 62 -0.92 -0.05 10.00
CA HIS A 62 -1.29 -0.51 8.65
C HIS A 62 -2.45 0.26 8.03
N ALA A 63 -3.48 0.62 8.80
CA ALA A 63 -4.62 1.36 8.28
C ALA A 63 -4.22 2.78 7.83
N GLU A 64 -3.39 3.45 8.63
CA GLU A 64 -2.83 4.76 8.32
C GLU A 64 -1.89 4.70 7.12
N SER A 65 -1.02 3.69 7.05
CA SER A 65 -0.17 3.42 5.89
C SER A 65 -0.99 3.31 4.60
N VAL A 66 -2.04 2.47 4.59
CA VAL A 66 -2.90 2.31 3.40
C VAL A 66 -3.58 3.63 3.03
N LYS A 67 -4.03 4.42 4.01
CA LYS A 67 -4.66 5.72 3.76
C LYS A 67 -3.69 6.68 3.05
N VAL A 68 -2.50 6.86 3.60
CA VAL A 68 -1.48 7.76 3.04
C VAL A 68 -1.01 7.29 1.66
N LEU A 69 -0.78 5.98 1.50
CA LEU A 69 -0.36 5.41 0.21
C LEU A 69 -1.44 5.56 -0.88
N LYS A 70 -2.73 5.45 -0.53
CA LYS A 70 -3.82 5.72 -1.47
C LYS A 70 -3.88 7.19 -1.86
N GLU A 71 -3.65 8.11 -0.92
CA GLU A 71 -3.57 9.54 -1.24
C GLU A 71 -2.40 9.85 -2.19
N ALA A 72 -1.23 9.25 -1.96
CA ALA A 72 -0.07 9.38 -2.84
C ALA A 72 -0.41 8.91 -4.27
N LEU A 73 -1.07 7.75 -4.37
CA LEU A 73 -1.48 7.15 -5.64
C LEU A 73 -2.55 8.00 -6.35
N GLU A 74 -3.55 8.52 -5.64
CA GLU A 74 -4.58 9.41 -6.21
C GLU A 74 -3.97 10.70 -6.75
N LYS A 75 -3.01 11.30 -6.02
CA LYS A 75 -2.28 12.48 -6.51
C LYS A 75 -1.44 12.17 -7.73
N LEU A 76 -0.79 11.02 -7.75
CA LEU A 76 0.00 10.57 -8.90
C LEU A 76 -0.89 10.37 -10.12
N ASP A 77 -2.00 9.63 -9.98
CA ASP A 77 -2.97 9.39 -11.06
C ASP A 77 -3.61 10.70 -11.59
N ALA A 78 -3.76 11.72 -10.74
CA ALA A 78 -4.30 13.01 -11.13
C ALA A 78 -3.28 13.93 -11.82
N ALA A 79 -1.98 13.68 -11.63
CA ALA A 79 -0.89 14.52 -12.13
C ALA A 79 -0.14 13.93 -13.32
N SER A 80 -0.25 12.62 -13.55
CA SER A 80 0.30 11.88 -14.71
C SER A 80 -0.64 11.89 -15.90
#